data_AF-A0A379VVZ5-F1
#
_entry.id   AF-A0A379VVZ5-F1
#
_cell.length_a   1.000
_cell.length_b   1.000
_cell.length_c   1.000
_cell.angle_alpha   90.00
_cell.angle_beta   90.00
_cell.angle_gamma   90.00
#
_symmetry.space_group_name_H-M   'P 1'
#
loop_
_entity.id
_entity.type
_entity.pdbx_description
1 polymer ?
#
loop_
_entity_poly.entity_id
_entity_poly.type
_entity_poly.pdbx_seq_one_letter_code
_entity_poly.pdbx_strand_id
1 'polypeptide(L)'
;MPTAIEKALDFIGGMNTSASVPHSMDESTAKGILKYLHDLGVPVSPEVVVARGEQEGWNPEFTKKVAGWAEKVASGNRILIKNPEYFSTYMQEQLKELV
;
A
#
# COMPACT_ATOMS: atom_id res chain seq x y z
N MET A 1 7.88 -9.70 -15.71
CA MET A 1 7.74 -8.25 -15.41
C MET A 1 6.86 -8.15 -14.18
N PRO A 2 7.28 -7.44 -13.12
CA PRO A 2 6.45 -7.29 -11.94
C PRO A 2 5.19 -6.50 -12.29
N THR A 3 4.06 -6.85 -11.70
CA THR A 3 2.82 -6.08 -11.84
C THR A 3 2.87 -4.80 -10.99
N ALA A 4 2.02 -3.82 -11.29
CA ALA A 4 1.88 -2.62 -10.45
C ALA A 4 1.56 -2.96 -8.98
N ILE A 5 0.78 -4.04 -8.75
CA ILE A 5 0.45 -4.53 -7.40
C ILE A 5 1.69 -5.10 -6.71
N GLU A 6 2.46 -5.96 -7.37
CA GLU A 6 3.70 -6.51 -6.80
C GLU A 6 4.69 -5.40 -6.43
N LYS A 7 4.86 -4.41 -7.32
CA LYS A 7 5.74 -3.27 -7.06
C LYS A 7 5.25 -2.39 -5.91
N ALA A 8 3.95 -2.17 -5.79
CA ALA A 8 3.36 -1.46 -4.66
C ALA A 8 3.62 -2.19 -3.34
N LEU A 9 3.48 -3.52 -3.35
CA LEU A 9 3.78 -4.35 -2.19
C LEU A 9 5.27 -4.37 -1.86
N ASP A 10 6.18 -4.27 -2.84
CA ASP A 10 7.62 -4.08 -2.57
C ASP A 10 7.89 -2.77 -1.84
N PHE A 11 7.25 -1.67 -2.26
CA PHE A 11 7.39 -0.38 -1.56
C PHE A 11 6.87 -0.45 -0.13
N ILE A 12 5.75 -1.15 0.11
CA ILE A 12 5.21 -1.36 1.46
C ILE A 12 6.12 -2.29 2.28
N GLY A 13 6.65 -3.35 1.68
CA GLY A 13 7.59 -4.27 2.31
C GLY A 13 8.92 -3.61 2.71
N GLY A 14 9.32 -2.55 2.01
CA GLY A 14 10.49 -1.73 2.36
C GLY A 14 10.30 -0.79 3.56
N MET A 15 9.09 -0.70 4.13
CA MET A 15 8.78 0.09 5.32
C MET A 15 9.18 -0.66 6.62
N ASN A 16 8.95 -0.06 7.79
CA ASN A 16 9.12 -0.78 9.05
C ASN A 16 7.93 -1.73 9.33
N THR A 17 7.86 -2.83 8.59
CA THR A 17 6.80 -3.85 8.69
C THR A 17 6.83 -4.67 9.98
N SER A 18 7.89 -4.54 10.79
CA SER A 18 8.02 -5.19 12.09
C SER A 18 7.21 -4.51 13.20
N ALA A 19 6.90 -3.21 13.04
CA ALA A 19 6.11 -2.45 14.00
C ALA A 19 4.62 -2.75 13.84
N SER A 20 3.88 -2.91 14.93
CA SER A 20 2.42 -3.15 14.89
C SER A 20 1.62 -1.96 14.36
N VAL A 21 2.21 -0.76 14.36
CA VAL A 21 1.60 0.46 13.84
C VAL A 21 2.60 1.12 12.89
N PRO A 22 2.23 1.34 11.61
CA PRO A 22 3.06 2.09 10.68
C PRO A 22 3.36 3.49 11.22
N HIS A 23 4.59 3.96 11.03
CA HIS A 23 4.94 5.34 11.36
C HIS A 23 4.15 6.32 10.46
N SER A 24 4.02 7.59 10.87
CA SER A 24 3.23 8.60 10.13
C SER A 24 3.63 8.74 8.65
N MET A 25 4.92 8.56 8.36
CA MET A 25 5.45 8.54 7.00
C MET A 25 4.95 7.30 6.23
N ASP A 26 5.26 6.11 6.71
CA ASP A 26 4.84 4.81 6.14
C ASP A 26 3.33 4.73 5.95
N GLU A 27 2.54 5.18 6.93
CA GLU A 27 1.08 5.24 6.84
C GLU A 27 0.62 6.11 5.67
N SER A 28 1.19 7.32 5.53
CA SER A 28 0.78 8.23 4.46
C SER A 28 1.19 7.69 3.08
N THR A 29 2.40 7.13 2.98
CA THR A 29 2.91 6.52 1.75
C THR A 29 2.10 5.31 1.34
N ALA A 30 1.85 4.35 2.25
CA ALA A 30 1.07 3.15 1.95
C ALA A 30 -0.35 3.49 1.48
N LYS A 31 -1.02 4.42 2.17
CA LYS A 31 -2.36 4.88 1.76
C LYS A 31 -2.34 5.60 0.41
N GLY A 32 -1.28 6.38 0.14
CA GLY A 32 -1.06 7.04 -1.15
C GLY A 32 -0.92 6.04 -2.29
N ILE A 33 -0.08 5.02 -2.11
CA ILE A 33 0.12 3.92 -3.05
C ILE A 33 -1.20 3.21 -3.36
N LEU A 34 -1.92 2.79 -2.32
CA LEU A 34 -3.19 2.06 -2.47
C LEU A 34 -4.24 2.89 -3.22
N LYS A 35 -4.38 4.16 -2.84
CA LYS A 35 -5.29 5.09 -3.51
C LYS A 35 -4.91 5.32 -4.97
N TYR A 36 -3.62 5.50 -5.25
CA TYR A 36 -3.14 5.76 -6.60
C TYR A 36 -3.40 4.58 -7.53
N LEU A 37 -3.14 3.35 -7.08
CA LEU A 37 -3.45 2.15 -7.86
C LEU A 37 -4.95 1.98 -8.13
N HIS A 38 -5.80 2.27 -7.14
CA HIS A 38 -7.25 2.31 -7.37
C HIS A 38 -7.63 3.37 -8.43
N ASP A 39 -7.06 4.58 -8.35
CA ASP A 39 -7.32 5.65 -9.32
C ASP A 39 -6.80 5.31 -10.73
N LEU A 40 -5.82 4.41 -10.85
CA LEU A 40 -5.35 3.82 -12.11
C LEU A 40 -6.20 2.63 -12.60
N GLY A 41 -7.24 2.23 -11.85
CA GLY A 41 -8.13 1.12 -12.20
C GLY A 41 -7.62 -0.27 -11.78
N VAL A 42 -6.57 -0.33 -10.96
CA VAL A 42 -5.93 -1.59 -10.51
C VAL A 42 -5.93 -1.69 -8.98
N PRO A 43 -7.10 -1.73 -8.32
CA PRO A 43 -7.17 -1.72 -6.87
C PRO A 43 -6.48 -2.95 -6.27
N VAL A 44 -5.72 -2.74 -5.20
CA VAL A 44 -5.10 -3.83 -4.43
C VAL A 44 -6.17 -4.46 -3.53
N SER A 45 -6.34 -5.78 -3.62
CA SER A 45 -7.27 -6.48 -2.75
C SER A 45 -6.66 -6.70 -1.35
N PRO A 46 -7.47 -6.69 -0.27
CA PRO A 46 -6.97 -6.92 1.08
C PRO A 46 -6.36 -8.33 1.24
N GLU A 47 -6.87 -9.34 0.54
CA GLU A 47 -6.34 -10.71 0.56
C GLU A 47 -4.91 -10.78 0.03
N VAL A 48 -4.62 -10.01 -1.03
CA VAL A 48 -3.28 -9.93 -1.62
C VAL A 48 -2.28 -9.29 -0.63
N VAL A 49 -2.71 -8.28 0.13
CA VAL A 49 -1.90 -7.69 1.21
C VAL A 49 -1.64 -8.69 2.33
N VAL A 50 -2.67 -9.44 2.75
CA VAL A 50 -2.54 -10.46 3.80
C VAL A 50 -1.57 -11.56 3.37
N ALA A 51 -1.74 -12.11 2.17
CA ALA A 51 -0.87 -13.14 1.62
C ALA A 51 0.59 -12.67 1.55
N ARG A 52 0.82 -11.41 1.13
CA ARG A 52 2.16 -10.82 1.11
C ARG A 52 2.74 -10.69 2.51
N GLY A 53 1.97 -10.17 3.46
CA GLY A 53 2.41 -10.00 4.83
C GLY A 53 2.76 -11.32 5.52
N GLU A 54 2.00 -12.38 5.25
CA GLU A 54 2.32 -13.73 5.72
C GLU A 54 3.59 -14.29 5.06
N GLN A 55 3.72 -14.13 3.75
CA GLN A 55 4.88 -14.59 2.98
C GLN A 55 6.19 -13.93 3.43
N GLU A 56 6.15 -12.64 3.74
CA GLU A 56 7.34 -11.85 4.10
C GLU A 56 7.54 -11.68 5.60
N GLY A 57 6.66 -12.26 6.43
CA GLY A 57 6.77 -12.19 7.89
C GLY A 57 6.54 -10.80 8.47
N TRP A 58 5.70 -9.99 7.84
CA TRP A 58 5.28 -8.70 8.38
C TRP A 58 4.53 -8.90 9.70
N ASN A 59 4.56 -7.89 10.56
CA ASN A 59 3.81 -7.92 11.81
C ASN A 59 2.30 -8.10 11.52
N PRO A 60 1.59 -9.02 12.20
CA PRO A 60 0.17 -9.27 11.92
C PRO A 60 -0.73 -8.02 12.04
N GLU A 61 -0.46 -7.15 13.01
CA GLU A 61 -1.25 -5.92 13.19
C GLU A 61 -0.91 -4.87 12.12
N PHE A 62 0.35 -4.83 11.66
CA PHE A 62 0.73 -4.03 10.49
C PHE A 62 -0.04 -4.49 9.26
N THR A 63 0.03 -5.80 8.95
CA THR A 63 -0.62 -6.41 7.80
C THR A 63 -2.13 -6.15 7.81
N LYS A 64 -2.78 -6.35 8.97
CA LYS A 64 -4.20 -6.08 9.15
C LYS A 64 -4.56 -4.62 8.90
N LYS A 65 -3.72 -3.67 9.32
CA LYS A 65 -3.94 -2.24 9.06
C LYS A 65 -3.86 -1.91 7.57
N VAL A 66 -2.82 -2.38 6.89
CA VAL A 66 -2.65 -2.13 5.45
C VAL A 66 -3.77 -2.79 4.64
N ALA A 67 -4.13 -4.03 4.97
CA ALA A 67 -5.26 -4.72 4.34
C ALA A 67 -6.58 -3.94 4.56
N GLY A 68 -6.82 -3.45 5.78
CA GLY A 68 -8.00 -2.63 6.07
C GLY A 68 -8.02 -1.27 5.33
N TRP A 69 -6.86 -0.73 4.95
CA TRP A 69 -6.81 0.44 4.05
C TRP A 69 -7.09 0.05 2.61
N ALA A 70 -6.55 -1.06 2.14
CA ALA A 70 -6.79 -1.59 0.80
C ALA A 70 -8.29 -1.86 0.58
N GLU A 71 -8.95 -2.51 1.54
CA GLU A 71 -10.40 -2.74 1.51
C GLU A 71 -11.20 -1.44 1.41
N LYS A 72 -10.88 -0.44 2.26
CA LYS A 72 -11.56 0.87 2.24
C LYS A 72 -11.40 1.55 0.89
N VAL A 73 -10.19 1.59 0.37
CA VAL A 73 -9.91 2.21 -0.93
C VAL A 73 -10.63 1.46 -2.05
N ALA A 74 -10.55 0.13 -2.10
CA ALA A 74 -11.21 -0.69 -3.11
C ALA A 74 -12.75 -0.55 -3.09
N SER A 75 -13.32 -0.29 -1.92
CA SER A 75 -14.77 -0.03 -1.76
C SER A 75 -15.18 1.40 -2.12
N GLY A 76 -14.26 2.23 -2.62
CA GLY A 76 -14.51 3.65 -2.92
C GLY A 76 -14.67 4.53 -1.67
N ASN A 77 -14.35 4.01 -0.48
CA ASN A 77 -14.44 4.79 0.75
C ASN A 77 -13.30 5.81 0.83
N ARG A 78 -13.61 6.98 1.38
CA ARG A 78 -12.61 8.03 1.60
C ARG A 78 -11.59 7.58 2.66
N ILE A 79 -10.32 7.75 2.35
CA ILE A 79 -9.21 7.57 3.28
C ILE A 79 -8.47 8.89 3.50
N LEU A 80 -8.10 9.19 4.74
CA LEU A 80 -7.28 10.35 5.06
C LEU A 80 -5.79 10.01 4.91
N ILE A 81 -5.12 10.76 4.04
CA ILE A 81 -3.67 10.77 3.87
C ILE A 81 -3.19 12.11 4.46
N LYS A 82 -2.46 12.05 5.58
CA LYS A 82 -2.07 13.26 6.32
C LYS A 82 -0.98 14.04 5.61
N ASN A 83 0.01 13.32 5.08
CA ASN A 83 1.21 13.88 4.46
C ASN A 83 1.36 13.28 3.05
N PRO A 84 0.54 13.72 2.07
CA PRO A 84 0.53 13.14 0.73
C PRO A 84 1.87 13.25 -0.01
N GLU A 85 2.73 14.21 0.37
CA GLU A 85 4.05 14.44 -0.19
C GLU A 85 5.04 13.28 0.02
N TYR A 86 4.80 12.40 1.00
CA TYR A 86 5.64 11.22 1.21
C TYR A 86 5.43 10.15 0.12
N PHE A 87 4.29 10.18 -0.56
CA PHE A 87 4.08 9.38 -1.77
C PHE A 87 4.61 10.15 -2.99
N SER A 88 5.93 10.04 -3.20
CA SER A 88 6.67 10.83 -4.18
C SER A 88 6.25 10.57 -5.63
N THR A 89 6.51 11.55 -6.51
CA THR A 89 6.32 11.44 -7.96
C THR A 89 7.08 10.25 -8.55
N TYR A 90 8.28 9.96 -8.07
CA TYR A 90 9.06 8.79 -8.49
C TYR A 90 8.28 7.48 -8.26
N MET A 91 7.67 7.31 -7.08
CA MET A 91 6.86 6.11 -6.80
C MET A 91 5.63 6.04 -7.72
N GLN A 92 4.99 7.18 -7.99
CA GLN A 92 3.85 7.26 -8.91
C GLN A 92 4.24 6.81 -10.32
N GLU A 93 5.35 7.33 -10.85
CA GLU A 93 5.87 6.97 -12.18
C GLU A 93 6.17 5.48 -12.27
N GLN A 94 6.89 4.93 -11.28
CA GLN A 94 7.23 3.51 -11.22
C GLN A 94 5.99 2.59 -11.18
N LEU A 95 4.91 3.01 -10.53
CA LEU A 95 3.66 2.25 -10.51
C LEU A 95 2.88 2.38 -11.82
N LYS A 96 2.82 3.59 -12.39
CA LYS A 96 2.09 3.87 -13.63
C LYS A 96 2.69 3.17 -14.85
N GLU A 97 4.01 2.98 -14.88
CA GLU A 97 4.69 2.24 -15.95
C GLU A 97 4.30 0.74 -16.00
N LEU A 98 3.67 0.23 -14.95
CA LEU A 98 3.32 -1.19 -14.78
C LEU A 98 1.81 -1.47 -14.91
N VAL A 99 1.03 -0.47 -15.32
CA VAL A 99 -0.43 -0.54 -15.59
C VAL A 99 -0.67 -0.43 -17.08
#